data_AF-A0A1I3C637-F1
#
_entry.id   AF-A0A1I3C637-F1
#
_cell.length_a   1.000
_cell.length_b   1.000
_cell.length_c   1.000
_cell.angle_alpha   90.00
_cell.angle_beta   90.00
_cell.angle_gamma   90.00
#
_symmetry.space_group_name_H-M   'P 1'
#
loop_
_entity.id
_entity.type
_entity.pdbx_description
1 polymer ?
#
loop_
_entity_poly.entity_id
_entity_poly.type
_entity_poly.pdbx_seq_one_letter_code
_entity_poly.pdbx_strand_id
1 'polypeptide(L)'
;MIKDIAIAAQSEWLHPEADWLAIEQAPYFFSPAYVRPGADFFAFVEHRARAHALSDVVQLSDRSVALHRGQARLTIDGYAGEMRLEHATPFQYLTLDGSDVDYQSVFYAEAAEHEEISPEHRQSVLDLASFAMRFRRDQQQHFLTALQQREALVVGRWHSVTDPFRPVQYDQWLHFRFNPSTRIAQSEGGDALIYSPMVLPIEQNLSPKQQAEKAVLDWLVDFMHRTSERPVQKEKIRVEAQNRWHDLSDRAFFKIWDRAISQSGVETYGRPGRPKKIIATSS
;
A
#
# COMPACT_ATOMS: atom_id res chain seq x y z
N MET A 1 24.40 2.73 -14.67
CA MET A 1 25.51 2.46 -13.73
C MET A 1 25.04 2.93 -12.36
N ILE A 2 24.25 2.08 -11.68
CA ILE A 2 23.70 2.38 -10.35
C ILE A 2 24.81 1.98 -9.38
N LYS A 3 25.51 2.98 -8.85
CA LYS A 3 26.45 2.80 -7.75
C LYS A 3 25.67 2.16 -6.60
N ASP A 4 26.13 0.99 -6.21
CA ASP A 4 26.15 0.49 -4.85
C ASP A 4 25.29 1.33 -3.91
N ILE A 5 24.06 0.87 -3.66
CA ILE A 5 23.55 0.98 -2.30
C ILE A 5 24.62 0.25 -1.51
N ALA A 6 25.53 1.01 -0.91
CA ALA A 6 26.42 0.51 0.12
C ALA A 6 25.50 0.10 1.26
N ILE A 7 24.87 -1.08 1.11
CA ILE A 7 24.40 -1.91 2.21
C ILE A 7 25.65 -1.98 3.05
N ALA A 8 25.64 -1.22 4.15
CA ALA A 8 26.78 -0.99 5.00
C ALA A 8 27.57 -2.30 5.14
N ALA A 9 28.85 -2.22 4.81
CA ALA A 9 29.78 -3.34 4.73
C ALA A 9 29.46 -4.45 5.74
N GLN A 10 28.99 -5.60 5.24
CA GLN A 10 29.08 -6.90 5.92
C GLN A 10 28.70 -6.96 7.42
N SER A 11 27.83 -6.06 7.91
CA SER A 11 27.31 -6.20 9.27
C SER A 11 26.31 -7.34 9.26
N GLU A 12 26.76 -8.50 9.70
CA GLU A 12 25.91 -9.65 10.00
C GLU A 12 24.82 -9.20 10.98
N TRP A 13 23.61 -8.94 10.47
CA TRP A 13 22.48 -8.56 11.31
C TRP A 13 22.09 -9.78 12.14
N LEU A 14 22.50 -9.80 13.40
CA LEU A 14 22.22 -10.92 14.30
C LEU A 14 20.78 -10.90 14.84
N HIS A 15 20.14 -9.73 14.84
CA HIS A 15 18.80 -9.51 15.39
C HIS A 15 17.99 -8.59 14.47
N PRO A 16 16.66 -8.78 14.38
CA PRO A 16 15.81 -7.85 13.65
C PRO A 16 15.72 -6.52 14.40
N GLU A 17 15.61 -5.41 13.64
CA GLU A 17 15.38 -4.08 14.21
C GLU A 17 13.87 -3.80 14.39
N ALA A 18 13.53 -2.76 15.14
CA ALA A 18 12.13 -2.49 15.53
C ALA A 18 11.21 -2.08 14.37
N ASP A 19 11.80 -1.56 13.29
CA ASP A 19 11.15 -1.14 12.06
C ASP A 19 11.03 -2.26 11.01
N TRP A 20 11.66 -3.42 11.25
CA TRP A 20 11.51 -4.58 10.38
C TRP A 20 10.11 -5.15 10.50
N LEU A 21 9.53 -5.53 9.36
CA LEU A 21 8.17 -6.05 9.29
C LEU A 21 8.21 -7.55 9.02
N ALA A 22 7.31 -8.31 9.65
CA ALA A 22 7.05 -9.66 9.19
C ALA A 22 6.48 -9.62 7.75
N ILE A 23 6.70 -10.66 6.96
CA ILE A 23 6.25 -10.72 5.56
C ILE A 23 4.73 -10.51 5.45
N GLU A 24 3.96 -11.02 6.41
CA GLU A 24 2.50 -10.90 6.48
C GLU A 24 2.05 -9.47 6.81
N GLN A 25 2.86 -8.73 7.57
CA GLN A 25 2.59 -7.35 7.97
C GLN A 25 2.95 -6.37 6.85
N ALA A 26 4.01 -6.67 6.10
CA ALA A 26 4.59 -5.74 5.14
C ALA A 26 3.57 -5.12 4.18
N PRO A 27 2.65 -5.87 3.52
CA PRO A 27 1.68 -5.27 2.61
C PRO A 27 0.92 -4.07 3.18
N TYR A 28 0.57 -4.07 4.47
CA TYR A 28 -0.22 -3.01 5.11
C TYR A 28 0.50 -1.67 5.23
N PHE A 29 1.83 -1.67 5.13
CA PHE A 29 2.66 -0.49 5.30
C PHE A 29 3.31 -0.02 4.00
N PHE A 30 2.94 -0.57 2.83
CA PHE A 30 3.46 -0.09 1.55
C PHE A 30 2.34 0.49 0.69
N SER A 31 2.32 1.81 0.56
CA SER A 31 1.40 2.58 -0.28
C SER A 31 2.11 3.72 -1.00
N PRO A 32 2.21 3.64 -2.34
CA PRO A 32 3.43 3.85 -3.15
C PRO A 32 4.81 4.01 -2.48
N ALA A 33 4.88 4.39 -1.21
CA ALA A 33 6.02 4.48 -0.33
C ALA A 33 5.76 3.67 0.94
N TYR A 34 6.81 3.44 1.74
CA TYR A 34 6.64 2.93 3.10
C TYR A 34 5.87 3.94 3.96
N VAL A 35 4.84 3.46 4.65
CA VAL A 35 4.01 4.20 5.59
C VAL A 35 4.43 3.78 6.99
N ARG A 36 4.92 4.73 7.79
CA ARG A 36 5.36 4.43 9.15
C ARG A 36 4.17 4.13 10.07
N PRO A 37 4.32 3.25 11.07
CA PRO A 37 3.36 3.13 12.15
C PRO A 37 3.07 4.48 12.83
N GLY A 38 1.88 4.62 13.39
CA GLY A 38 1.41 5.80 14.10
C GLY A 38 0.52 6.69 13.24
N ALA A 39 0.78 7.99 13.31
CA ALA A 39 -0.01 9.01 12.61
C ALA A 39 0.00 8.83 11.08
N ASP A 40 1.12 8.40 10.49
CA ASP A 40 1.25 8.21 9.04
C ASP A 40 0.34 7.07 8.56
N PHE A 41 0.32 5.95 9.28
CA PHE A 41 -0.58 4.82 8.99
C PHE A 41 -2.05 5.21 9.14
N PHE A 42 -2.41 5.92 10.22
CA PHE A 42 -3.77 6.42 10.39
C PHE A 42 -4.19 7.35 9.25
N ALA A 43 -3.38 8.37 8.94
CA ALA A 43 -3.67 9.33 7.88
C ALA A 43 -3.79 8.66 6.51
N PHE A 44 -2.96 7.64 6.25
CA PHE A 44 -3.03 6.84 5.04
C PHE A 44 -4.36 6.09 4.92
N VAL A 45 -4.76 5.35 5.96
CA VAL A 45 -6.03 4.61 5.97
C VAL A 45 -7.22 5.58 5.88
N GLU A 46 -7.19 6.68 6.62
CA GLU A 46 -8.22 7.72 6.58
C GLU A 46 -8.38 8.32 5.17
N HIS A 47 -7.27 8.66 4.52
CA HIS A 47 -7.29 9.20 3.16
C HIS A 47 -7.96 8.23 2.18
N ARG A 48 -7.59 6.95 2.24
CA ARG A 48 -8.19 5.89 1.42
C ARG A 48 -9.67 5.69 1.75
N ALA A 49 -10.03 5.66 3.03
CA ALA A 49 -11.41 5.53 3.48
C ALA A 49 -12.31 6.63 2.88
N ARG A 50 -11.87 7.88 2.94
CA ARG A 50 -12.60 9.04 2.40
C ARG A 50 -12.78 8.94 0.89
N ALA A 51 -11.81 8.43 0.14
CA ALA A 51 -11.95 8.17 -1.29
C ALA A 51 -13.05 7.14 -1.62
N HIS A 52 -13.43 6.32 -0.63
CA HIS A 52 -14.53 5.35 -0.69
C HIS A 52 -15.80 5.81 0.03
N ALA A 53 -15.91 7.11 0.33
CA ALA A 53 -17.02 7.71 1.07
C ALA A 53 -17.24 7.08 2.47
N LEU A 54 -16.18 6.55 3.08
CA LEU A 54 -16.14 6.13 4.48
C LEU A 54 -15.57 7.29 5.30
N SER A 55 -16.25 7.70 6.37
CA SER A 55 -15.91 8.92 7.13
C SER A 55 -15.63 8.70 8.60
N ASP A 56 -16.06 7.58 9.17
CA ASP A 56 -15.86 7.27 10.59
C ASP A 56 -14.63 6.35 10.73
N VAL A 57 -13.46 6.96 10.87
CA VAL A 57 -12.16 6.29 10.97
C VAL A 57 -11.55 6.59 12.33
N VAL A 58 -11.23 5.55 13.10
CA VAL A 58 -10.75 5.64 14.48
C VAL A 58 -9.41 4.96 14.59
N GLN A 59 -8.42 5.66 15.15
CA GLN A 59 -7.13 5.06 15.48
C GLN A 59 -7.29 4.20 16.74
N LEU A 60 -6.97 2.90 16.64
CA LEU A 60 -6.98 1.98 17.78
C LEU A 60 -5.60 1.84 18.42
N SER A 61 -4.56 1.88 17.60
CA SER A 61 -3.15 1.87 18.02
C SER A 61 -2.26 2.48 16.92
N ASP A 62 -0.94 2.44 17.10
CA ASP A 62 0.01 2.86 16.06
C ASP A 62 -0.05 1.98 14.81
N ARG A 63 -0.59 0.76 14.90
CA ARG A 63 -0.65 -0.18 13.78
C ARG A 63 -2.06 -0.66 13.48
N SER A 64 -3.07 -0.08 14.12
CA SER A 64 -4.45 -0.53 13.97
C SER A 64 -5.42 0.63 13.83
N VAL A 65 -6.31 0.53 12.85
CA VAL A 65 -7.32 1.53 12.51
C VAL A 65 -8.66 0.83 12.32
N ALA A 66 -9.72 1.37 12.89
CA ALA A 66 -11.08 0.92 12.66
C ALA A 66 -11.81 1.87 11.70
N LEU A 67 -12.61 1.31 10.80
CA LEU A 67 -13.56 2.01 9.96
C LEU A 67 -14.97 1.58 10.33
N HIS A 68 -15.84 2.54 10.60
CA HIS A 68 -17.21 2.30 11.00
C HIS A 68 -18.19 2.70 9.88
N ARG A 69 -19.24 1.90 9.72
CA ARG A 69 -20.38 2.24 8.88
C ARG A 69 -21.66 1.58 9.41
N GLY A 70 -22.58 2.39 9.93
CA GLY A 70 -23.77 1.86 10.59
C GLY A 70 -23.39 0.94 11.75
N GLN A 71 -23.87 -0.30 11.73
CA GLN A 71 -23.56 -1.32 12.72
C GLN A 71 -22.33 -2.19 12.39
N ALA A 72 -21.59 -1.90 11.32
CA ALA A 72 -20.43 -2.68 10.93
C ALA A 72 -19.12 -1.93 11.23
N ARG A 73 -18.09 -2.66 11.65
CA ARG A 73 -16.73 -2.18 11.90
C ARG A 73 -15.74 -3.03 11.15
N LEU A 74 -14.88 -2.40 10.34
CA LEU A 74 -13.71 -3.02 9.75
C LEU A 74 -12.48 -2.58 10.53
N THR A 75 -11.81 -3.51 11.18
CA THR A 75 -10.51 -3.28 11.81
C THR A 75 -9.41 -3.68 10.83
N ILE A 76 -8.50 -2.76 10.52
CA ILE A 76 -7.26 -3.03 9.80
C ILE A 76 -6.14 -3.09 10.82
N ASP A 77 -5.61 -4.28 11.06
CA ASP A 77 -4.54 -4.53 12.02
C ASP A 77 -3.24 -4.84 11.28
N GLY A 78 -2.43 -3.80 11.09
CA GLY A 78 -1.09 -3.92 10.51
C GLY A 78 -0.10 -4.66 11.40
N TYR A 79 -0.35 -4.81 12.71
CA TYR A 79 0.50 -5.64 13.57
C TYR A 79 0.24 -7.13 13.35
N ALA A 80 -1.03 -7.54 13.29
CA ALA A 80 -1.38 -8.93 13.00
C ALA A 80 -1.30 -9.26 11.49
N GLY A 81 -1.26 -8.25 10.62
CA GLY A 81 -1.29 -8.45 9.17
C GLY A 81 -2.66 -8.91 8.68
N GLU A 82 -3.72 -8.51 9.36
CA GLU A 82 -5.08 -8.98 9.14
C GLU A 82 -6.08 -7.82 9.03
N MET A 83 -7.25 -8.13 8.47
CA MET A 83 -8.41 -7.26 8.57
C MET A 83 -9.59 -8.07 9.09
N ARG A 84 -10.34 -7.49 10.02
CA ARG A 84 -11.48 -8.13 10.66
C ARG A 84 -12.72 -7.28 10.47
N LEU A 85 -13.77 -7.87 9.90
CA LEU A 85 -15.07 -7.25 9.76
C LEU A 85 -15.97 -7.80 10.87
N GLU A 86 -16.40 -6.92 11.77
CA GLU A 86 -17.10 -7.24 13.01
C GLU A 86 -18.34 -6.35 13.15
N HIS A 87 -19.26 -6.74 14.03
CA HIS A 87 -20.34 -5.85 14.43
C HIS A 87 -19.79 -4.74 15.34
N ALA A 88 -20.27 -3.50 15.17
CA ALA A 88 -19.75 -2.32 15.85
C ALA A 88 -20.17 -2.27 17.34
N THR A 89 -21.28 -2.91 17.72
CA THR A 89 -21.61 -3.15 19.13
C THR A 89 -20.86 -4.37 19.66
N PRO A 90 -20.42 -4.36 20.95
CA PRO A 90 -19.21 -5.07 21.36
C PRO A 90 -19.29 -6.60 21.48
N PHE A 91 -20.31 -7.29 20.95
CA PHE A 91 -20.56 -8.71 21.29
C PHE A 91 -21.00 -9.64 20.15
N GLN A 92 -20.90 -9.26 18.87
CA GLN A 92 -21.44 -10.11 17.79
C GLN A 92 -20.46 -10.34 16.64
N TYR A 93 -20.19 -11.62 16.34
CA TYR A 93 -19.38 -12.08 15.22
C TYR A 93 -20.30 -12.50 14.06
N LEU A 94 -19.88 -12.20 12.83
CA LEU A 94 -20.67 -12.36 11.61
C LEU A 94 -20.02 -13.37 10.64
N THR A 95 -20.81 -14.24 10.00
CA THR A 95 -20.40 -15.11 8.89
C THR A 95 -20.96 -14.60 7.56
N LEU A 96 -20.15 -14.63 6.50
CA LEU A 96 -20.50 -14.27 5.12
C LEU A 96 -20.23 -15.45 4.17
N ASP A 97 -21.27 -16.13 3.72
CA ASP A 97 -21.16 -17.19 2.71
C ASP A 97 -21.08 -16.57 1.30
N GLY A 98 -19.91 -16.67 0.65
CA GLY A 98 -19.78 -16.41 -0.78
C GLY A 98 -18.40 -15.96 -1.29
N SER A 99 -17.47 -16.94 -1.41
CA SER A 99 -16.22 -16.97 -2.18
C SER A 99 -15.04 -16.06 -1.76
N ASP A 100 -14.04 -16.74 -1.18
CA ASP A 100 -12.61 -16.43 -0.97
C ASP A 100 -12.22 -15.13 -0.24
N VAL A 101 -12.55 -15.12 1.04
CA VAL A 101 -11.76 -14.48 2.10
C VAL A 101 -11.31 -15.59 3.05
N ASP A 102 -10.00 -15.76 3.21
CA ASP A 102 -9.43 -16.82 4.08
C ASP A 102 -9.91 -16.65 5.54
N TYR A 103 -10.71 -17.61 5.98
CA TYR A 103 -11.33 -17.68 7.30
C TYR A 103 -10.34 -18.25 8.32
N GLN A 104 -9.90 -17.47 9.31
CA GLN A 104 -9.42 -18.07 10.55
C GLN A 104 -10.61 -18.31 11.49
N SER A 105 -11.11 -19.54 11.46
CA SER A 105 -12.03 -20.09 12.44
C SER A 105 -11.34 -20.17 13.80
N VAL A 106 -11.53 -19.17 14.65
CA VAL A 106 -11.24 -19.31 16.08
C VAL A 106 -12.42 -20.06 16.70
N PHE A 107 -12.21 -21.35 16.93
CA PHE A 107 -13.13 -22.19 17.70
C PHE A 107 -13.17 -21.68 19.15
N TYR A 108 -14.21 -20.93 19.51
CA TYR A 108 -14.77 -20.96 20.85
C TYR A 108 -16.19 -21.51 20.75
N ALA A 109 -16.33 -22.76 21.19
CA ALA A 109 -17.63 -23.31 21.56
C ALA A 109 -18.22 -22.41 22.67
N GLU A 110 -19.53 -22.13 22.61
CA GLU A 110 -20.32 -21.34 23.58
C GLU A 110 -20.63 -19.87 23.23
N ALA A 111 -20.82 -19.51 21.96
CA ALA A 111 -21.61 -18.31 21.62
C ALA A 111 -23.01 -18.74 21.14
N ALA A 112 -23.94 -18.86 22.10
CA ALA A 112 -25.37 -18.88 21.80
C ALA A 112 -25.77 -17.50 21.25
N GLU A 113 -26.64 -17.51 20.24
CA GLU A 113 -27.31 -16.34 19.62
C GLU A 113 -26.46 -15.52 18.64
N HIS A 114 -26.20 -16.10 17.46
CA HIS A 114 -25.79 -15.36 16.27
C HIS A 114 -26.96 -14.51 15.76
N GLU A 115 -26.92 -13.19 15.97
CA GLU A 115 -27.93 -12.25 15.48
C GLU A 115 -27.66 -11.91 14.00
N GLU A 116 -28.67 -12.10 13.15
CA GLU A 116 -28.59 -11.84 11.70
C GLU A 116 -28.50 -10.32 11.45
N ILE A 117 -27.59 -9.88 10.57
CA ILE A 117 -27.48 -8.46 10.21
C ILE A 117 -28.85 -8.00 9.71
N SER A 118 -29.41 -6.97 10.33
CA SER A 118 -30.68 -6.44 9.86
C SER A 118 -30.55 -6.05 8.38
N PRO A 119 -31.53 -6.36 7.51
CA PRO A 119 -31.40 -6.15 6.05
C PRO A 119 -30.97 -4.73 5.66
N GLU A 120 -31.32 -3.75 6.48
CA GLU A 120 -30.95 -2.34 6.41
C GLU A 120 -29.44 -2.05 6.55
N HIS A 121 -28.65 -2.93 7.16
CA HIS A 121 -27.20 -2.76 7.36
C HIS A 121 -26.34 -3.60 6.42
N ARG A 122 -26.96 -4.43 5.58
CA ARG A 122 -26.26 -5.23 4.57
C ARG A 122 -25.38 -4.38 3.65
N GLN A 123 -25.83 -3.19 3.27
CA GLN A 123 -25.06 -2.28 2.43
C GLN A 123 -23.77 -1.82 3.12
N SER A 124 -23.83 -1.53 4.43
CA SER A 124 -22.66 -1.11 5.20
C SER A 124 -21.56 -2.18 5.22
N VAL A 125 -21.97 -3.44 5.40
CA VAL A 125 -21.07 -4.61 5.37
C VAL A 125 -20.44 -4.77 3.99
N LEU A 126 -21.24 -4.68 2.92
CA LEU A 126 -20.75 -4.77 1.54
C LEU A 126 -19.77 -3.65 1.19
N ASP A 127 -20.02 -2.43 1.67
CA ASP A 127 -19.15 -1.29 1.41
C ASP A 127 -17.79 -1.44 2.12
N LEU A 128 -17.80 -1.87 3.39
CA LEU A 128 -16.58 -2.13 4.15
C LEU A 128 -15.80 -3.33 3.58
N ALA A 129 -16.47 -4.42 3.21
CA ALA A 129 -15.85 -5.57 2.57
C ALA A 129 -15.23 -5.20 1.21
N SER A 130 -15.94 -4.41 0.41
CA SER A 130 -15.43 -3.91 -0.88
C SER A 130 -14.21 -3.03 -0.70
N PHE A 131 -14.20 -2.18 0.33
CA PHE A 131 -13.03 -1.39 0.70
C PHE A 131 -11.86 -2.29 1.12
N ALA A 132 -12.07 -3.26 2.02
CA ALA A 132 -11.04 -4.18 2.49
C ALA A 132 -10.35 -4.93 1.33
N MET A 133 -11.13 -5.50 0.41
CA MET A 133 -10.60 -6.22 -0.75
C MET A 133 -9.74 -5.33 -1.64
N ARG A 134 -10.21 -4.11 -1.95
CA ARG A 134 -9.46 -3.14 -2.76
C ARG A 134 -8.20 -2.68 -2.05
N PHE A 135 -8.32 -2.34 -0.78
CA PHE A 135 -7.20 -1.92 0.06
C PHE A 135 -6.10 -2.99 0.07
N ARG A 136 -6.45 -4.25 0.37
CA ARG A 136 -5.49 -5.39 0.39
C ARG A 136 -4.81 -5.59 -0.95
N ARG A 137 -5.58 -5.59 -2.04
CA ARG A 137 -5.04 -5.78 -3.39
C ARG A 137 -4.06 -4.66 -3.76
N ASP A 138 -4.44 -3.42 -3.52
CA ASP A 138 -3.59 -2.26 -3.82
C ASP A 138 -2.30 -2.29 -2.98
N GLN A 139 -2.41 -2.61 -1.69
CA GLN A 139 -1.29 -2.77 -0.77
C GLN A 139 -0.32 -3.89 -1.20
N GLN A 140 -0.84 -5.05 -1.58
CA GLN A 140 -0.02 -6.14 -2.12
C GLN A 140 0.73 -5.71 -3.39
N GLN A 141 0.05 -5.01 -4.30
CA GLN A 141 0.67 -4.52 -5.53
C GLN A 141 1.78 -3.50 -5.24
N HIS A 142 1.56 -2.56 -4.31
CA HIS A 142 2.57 -1.60 -3.92
C HIS A 142 3.76 -2.27 -3.23
N PHE A 143 3.53 -3.26 -2.36
CA PHE A 143 4.62 -4.00 -1.73
C PHE A 143 5.49 -4.73 -2.75
N LEU A 144 4.88 -5.44 -3.71
CA LEU A 144 5.63 -6.08 -4.80
C LEU A 144 6.41 -5.06 -5.64
N THR A 145 5.79 -3.91 -5.91
CA THR A 145 6.43 -2.81 -6.63
C THR A 145 7.63 -2.25 -5.83
N ALA A 146 7.50 -2.11 -4.51
CA ALA A 146 8.55 -1.64 -3.63
C ALA A 146 9.74 -2.62 -3.62
N LEU A 147 9.48 -3.93 -3.58
CA LEU A 147 10.54 -4.94 -3.72
C LEU A 147 11.24 -4.84 -5.07
N GLN A 148 10.48 -4.76 -6.16
CA GLN A 148 11.01 -4.64 -7.52
C GLN A 148 11.86 -3.37 -7.71
N GLN A 149 11.44 -2.26 -7.10
CA GLN A 149 12.12 -0.96 -7.16
C GLN A 149 13.23 -0.80 -6.11
N ARG A 150 13.48 -1.82 -5.29
CA ARG A 150 14.46 -1.80 -4.18
C ARG A 150 14.18 -0.69 -3.14
N GLU A 151 12.90 -0.39 -2.94
CA GLU A 151 12.37 0.44 -1.85
C GLU A 151 12.03 -0.41 -0.62
N ALA A 152 11.98 -1.71 -0.79
CA ALA A 152 11.91 -2.69 0.27
C ALA A 152 12.88 -3.83 -0.04
N LEU A 153 13.37 -4.50 1.00
CA LEU A 153 14.27 -5.63 0.89
C LEU A 153 13.78 -6.77 1.77
N VAL A 154 13.70 -7.97 1.21
CA VAL A 154 13.51 -9.16 2.02
C VAL A 154 14.85 -9.53 2.64
N VAL A 155 14.86 -9.78 3.95
CA VAL A 155 16.02 -10.28 4.68
C VAL A 155 15.60 -11.57 5.39
N GLY A 156 16.53 -12.49 5.55
CA GLY A 156 16.23 -13.74 6.24
C GLY A 156 17.50 -14.52 6.57
N ARG A 157 17.36 -15.55 7.39
CA ARG A 157 18.48 -16.41 7.79
C ARG A 157 18.55 -17.60 6.86
N TRP A 158 19.65 -17.75 6.16
CA TRP A 158 19.85 -18.87 5.23
C TRP A 158 20.25 -20.11 6.02
N HIS A 159 19.73 -21.29 5.66
CA HIS A 159 20.12 -22.60 6.21
C HIS A 159 19.80 -22.89 7.69
N SER A 160 19.92 -21.92 8.60
CA SER A 160 19.66 -22.09 10.05
C SER A 160 18.98 -20.87 10.69
N VAL A 161 18.22 -21.10 11.76
CA VAL A 161 17.62 -20.04 12.61
C VAL A 161 18.66 -19.23 13.38
N THR A 162 19.89 -19.72 13.51
CA THR A 162 20.99 -19.03 14.21
C THR A 162 21.85 -18.18 13.28
N ASP A 163 21.77 -18.40 11.98
CA ASP A 163 22.60 -17.70 11.00
C ASP A 163 22.21 -16.23 10.90
N PRO A 164 23.13 -15.30 10.63
CA PRO A 164 22.78 -13.90 10.54
C PRO A 164 21.76 -13.64 9.42
N PHE A 165 20.93 -12.61 9.60
CA PHE A 165 20.05 -12.16 8.53
C PHE A 165 20.88 -11.65 7.36
N ARG A 166 20.50 -12.07 6.17
CA ARG A 166 21.12 -11.66 4.90
C ARG A 166 20.05 -11.20 3.93
N PRO A 167 20.37 -10.24 3.06
CA PRO A 167 19.44 -9.78 2.04
C PRO A 167 19.14 -10.89 1.03
N VAL A 168 17.88 -10.96 0.63
CA VAL A 168 17.36 -11.84 -0.41
C VAL A 168 16.97 -10.93 -1.57
N GLN A 169 17.62 -11.12 -2.72
CA GLN A 169 17.32 -10.28 -3.88
C GLN A 169 15.90 -10.57 -4.39
N TYR A 170 15.25 -9.57 -4.99
CA TYR A 170 13.86 -9.70 -5.46
C TYR A 170 13.68 -10.87 -6.45
N ASP A 171 14.60 -11.02 -7.40
CA ASP A 171 14.62 -12.12 -8.37
C ASP A 171 14.76 -13.49 -7.69
N GLN A 172 15.55 -13.58 -6.62
CA GLN A 172 15.64 -14.80 -5.82
C GLN A 172 14.35 -15.08 -5.06
N TRP A 173 13.77 -14.06 -4.42
CA TRP A 173 12.57 -14.18 -3.59
C TRP A 173 11.38 -14.75 -4.36
N LEU A 174 11.25 -14.42 -5.66
CA LEU A 174 10.20 -14.95 -6.53
C LEU A 174 10.20 -16.49 -6.65
N HIS A 175 11.31 -17.16 -6.33
CA HIS A 175 11.43 -18.61 -6.37
C HIS A 175 11.18 -19.28 -5.01
N PHE A 176 10.80 -18.52 -3.99
CA PHE A 176 10.46 -19.03 -2.67
C PHE A 176 8.96 -18.99 -2.40
N ARG A 177 8.46 -20.04 -1.76
CA ARG A 177 7.11 -20.11 -1.20
C ARG A 177 7.19 -19.93 0.30
N PHE A 178 6.55 -18.87 0.79
CA PHE A 178 6.52 -18.55 2.21
C PHE A 178 5.37 -19.27 2.92
N ASN A 179 5.65 -19.91 4.04
CA ASN A 179 4.66 -20.50 4.94
C ASN A 179 4.50 -19.62 6.19
N PRO A 180 3.37 -18.91 6.36
CA PRO A 180 3.13 -18.03 7.50
C PRO A 180 3.14 -18.74 8.85
N SER A 181 2.67 -19.99 8.91
CA SER A 181 2.56 -20.75 10.16
C SER A 181 3.92 -21.13 10.72
N THR A 182 4.88 -21.47 9.85
CA THR A 182 6.24 -21.85 10.27
C THR A 182 7.22 -20.68 10.19
N ARG A 183 6.85 -19.59 9.51
CA ARG A 183 7.72 -18.45 9.16
C ARG A 183 8.99 -18.89 8.45
N ILE A 184 8.84 -19.85 7.53
CA ILE A 184 9.92 -20.36 6.69
C ILE A 184 9.52 -20.18 5.23
N ALA A 185 10.44 -19.68 4.42
CA ALA A 185 10.30 -19.68 2.97
C ALA A 185 11.15 -20.80 2.37
N GLN A 186 10.56 -21.60 1.49
CA GLN A 186 11.21 -22.74 0.84
C GLN A 186 11.27 -22.54 -0.66
N SER A 187 12.41 -22.83 -1.28
CA SER A 187 12.54 -22.79 -2.75
C SER A 187 11.69 -23.87 -3.42
N GLU A 188 11.31 -23.69 -4.68
CA GLU A 188 10.47 -24.66 -5.40
C GLU A 188 11.07 -26.08 -5.48
N GLY A 189 12.41 -26.19 -5.49
CA GLY A 189 13.12 -27.48 -5.48
C GLY A 189 13.32 -28.08 -4.08
N GLY A 190 13.04 -27.33 -3.01
CA GLY A 190 13.24 -27.76 -1.63
C GLY A 190 14.68 -27.64 -1.09
N ASP A 191 15.64 -27.27 -1.95
CA ASP A 191 17.07 -27.24 -1.62
C ASP A 191 17.50 -26.03 -0.76
N ALA A 192 16.67 -24.99 -0.69
CA ALA A 192 16.97 -23.78 0.06
C ALA A 192 15.82 -23.40 0.99
N LEU A 193 16.19 -23.04 2.22
CA LEU A 193 15.29 -22.55 3.26
C LEU A 193 15.77 -21.19 3.75
N ILE A 194 14.83 -20.25 3.85
CA ILE A 194 15.02 -18.95 4.47
C ILE A 194 14.16 -18.93 5.73
N TYR A 195 14.81 -18.85 6.88
CA TYR A 195 14.17 -18.80 8.19
C TYR A 195 13.90 -17.36 8.59
N SER A 196 12.74 -17.14 9.22
CA SER A 196 12.32 -15.82 9.71
C SER A 196 12.45 -14.73 8.65
N PRO A 197 11.89 -14.89 7.43
CA PRO A 197 11.95 -13.83 6.45
C PRO A 197 11.22 -12.59 6.99
N MET A 198 11.86 -11.45 6.85
CA MET A 198 11.38 -10.13 7.26
C MET A 198 11.53 -9.16 6.10
N VAL A 199 10.83 -8.03 6.16
CA VAL A 199 10.93 -6.94 5.21
C VAL A 199 11.56 -5.75 5.90
N LEU A 200 12.65 -5.28 5.32
CA LEU A 200 13.30 -4.03 5.66
C LEU A 200 12.81 -2.96 4.67
N PRO A 201 12.04 -1.94 5.12
CA PRO A 201 11.82 -0.76 4.31
C PRO A 201 13.16 -0.06 4.07
N ILE A 202 13.52 0.14 2.80
CA ILE A 202 14.71 0.93 2.47
C ILE A 202 14.25 2.38 2.37
N GLU A 203 14.59 3.16 3.40
CA GLU A 203 14.51 4.61 3.28
C GLU A 203 15.50 5.03 2.20
N GLN A 204 14.99 5.28 0.99
CA GLN A 204 15.80 5.87 -0.04
C GLN A 204 16.24 7.23 0.49
N ASN A 205 17.55 7.37 0.76
CA ASN A 205 18.21 8.67 0.94
C ASN A 205 18.16 9.42 -0.39
N LEU A 206 16.95 9.80 -0.78
CA LEU A 206 16.68 10.60 -1.94
C LEU A 206 17.34 11.95 -1.70
N SER A 207 18.13 12.41 -2.67
CA SER A 207 18.58 13.79 -2.68
C SER A 207 17.36 14.73 -2.55
N PRO A 208 17.50 15.95 -2.00
CA PRO A 208 16.39 16.90 -1.89
C PRO A 208 15.61 17.08 -3.20
N LYS A 209 16.33 17.05 -4.32
CA LYS A 209 15.75 17.05 -5.67
C LYS A 209 14.85 15.84 -5.92
N GLN A 210 15.32 14.62 -5.65
CA GLN A 210 14.52 13.41 -5.84
C GLN A 210 13.32 13.35 -4.89
N GLN A 211 13.45 13.86 -3.66
CA GLN A 211 12.32 14.00 -2.74
C GLN A 211 11.25 14.95 -3.32
N ALA A 212 11.67 16.09 -3.87
CA ALA A 212 10.76 17.02 -4.54
C ALA A 212 10.11 16.38 -5.78
N GLU A 213 10.87 15.66 -6.61
CA GLU A 213 10.31 14.96 -7.77
C GLU A 213 9.29 13.89 -7.36
N LYS A 214 9.53 13.17 -6.25
CA LYS A 214 8.58 12.20 -5.69
C LYS A 214 7.32 12.89 -5.15
N ALA A 215 7.47 13.96 -4.37
CA ALA A 215 6.33 14.73 -3.84
C ALA A 215 5.44 15.31 -4.96
N VAL A 216 6.06 15.78 -6.05
CA VAL A 216 5.35 16.24 -7.25
C VAL A 216 4.60 15.08 -7.92
N LEU A 217 5.24 13.91 -8.03
CA LEU A 217 4.62 12.71 -8.62
C LEU A 217 3.38 12.32 -7.83
N ASP A 218 3.50 12.15 -6.51
CA ASP A 218 2.41 11.75 -5.62
C ASP A 218 1.25 12.74 -5.71
N TRP A 219 1.55 14.05 -5.66
CA TRP A 219 0.54 15.10 -5.83
C TRP A 219 -0.17 15.05 -7.19
N LEU A 220 0.56 14.80 -8.28
CA LEU A 220 -0.03 14.70 -9.62
C LEU A 220 -0.92 13.46 -9.76
N VAL A 221 -0.52 12.32 -9.22
CA VAL A 221 -1.34 11.09 -9.21
C VAL A 221 -2.65 11.34 -8.46
N ASP A 222 -2.56 11.94 -7.27
CA ASP A 222 -3.72 12.33 -6.47
C ASP A 222 -4.65 13.30 -7.23
N PHE A 223 -4.07 14.31 -7.87
CA PHE A 223 -4.80 15.27 -8.68
C PHE A 223 -5.56 14.59 -9.82
N MET A 224 -4.92 13.64 -10.52
CA MET A 224 -5.51 12.90 -11.63
C MET A 224 -6.64 11.96 -11.17
N HIS A 225 -6.51 11.34 -9.99
CA HIS A 225 -7.56 10.50 -9.42
C HIS A 225 -8.81 11.30 -9.02
N ARG A 226 -8.62 12.53 -8.50
CA ARG A 226 -9.73 13.39 -8.07
C ARG A 226 -10.42 14.08 -9.23
N THR A 227 -9.76 14.23 -10.37
CA THR A 227 -10.26 14.98 -11.52
C THR A 227 -10.59 14.03 -12.67
N SER A 228 -11.87 13.65 -12.79
CA SER A 228 -12.35 12.75 -13.85
C SER A 228 -12.18 13.36 -15.25
N GLU A 229 -12.16 14.68 -15.36
CA GLU A 229 -11.97 15.40 -16.62
C GLU A 229 -10.54 15.86 -16.81
N ARG A 230 -10.07 15.78 -18.05
CA ARG A 230 -8.73 16.26 -18.41
C ARG A 230 -8.63 17.77 -18.15
N PRO A 231 -7.58 18.23 -17.44
CA PRO A 231 -7.38 19.65 -17.20
C PRO A 231 -7.18 20.37 -18.54
N VAL A 232 -7.96 21.44 -18.71
CA VAL A 232 -7.97 22.23 -19.94
C VAL A 232 -6.60 22.86 -20.21
N GLN A 233 -5.78 23.07 -19.18
CA GLN A 233 -4.48 23.75 -19.29
C GLN A 233 -3.43 23.05 -18.42
N LYS A 234 -2.68 22.11 -19.04
CA LYS A 234 -1.48 21.48 -18.43
C LYS A 234 -0.50 22.51 -17.86
N GLU A 235 -0.42 23.66 -18.53
CA GLU A 235 0.44 24.79 -18.13
C GLU A 235 0.08 25.38 -16.77
N LYS A 236 -1.21 25.44 -16.40
CA LYS A 236 -1.61 25.93 -15.08
C LYS A 236 -1.11 25.01 -13.97
N ILE A 237 -1.20 23.71 -14.19
CA ILE A 237 -0.74 22.70 -13.21
C ILE A 237 0.78 22.72 -13.10
N ARG A 238 1.50 22.95 -14.21
CA ARG A 238 2.95 23.16 -14.21
C ARG A 238 3.34 24.35 -13.34
N VAL A 239 2.71 25.51 -13.56
CA VAL A 239 2.96 26.73 -12.79
C VAL A 239 2.65 26.50 -11.31
N GLU A 240 1.54 25.83 -10.99
CA GLU A 240 1.19 25.47 -9.62
C GLU A 240 2.24 24.56 -8.96
N ALA A 241 2.72 23.55 -9.69
CA ALA A 241 3.79 22.68 -9.21
C ALA A 241 5.09 23.47 -8.95
N GLN A 242 5.49 24.38 -9.83
CA GLN A 242 6.69 25.20 -9.63
C GLN A 242 6.56 26.18 -8.46
N ASN A 243 5.36 26.68 -8.20
CA ASN A 243 5.10 27.52 -7.04
C ASN A 243 5.20 26.74 -5.71
N ARG A 244 4.84 25.45 -5.71
CA ARG A 244 4.96 24.56 -4.54
C ARG A 244 6.37 23.99 -4.37
N TRP A 245 7.05 23.71 -5.48
CA TRP A 245 8.38 23.10 -5.53
C TRP A 245 9.31 23.95 -6.42
N HIS A 246 9.93 24.97 -5.83
CA HIS A 246 10.70 26.00 -6.55
C HIS A 246 11.86 25.47 -7.41
N ASP A 247 12.41 24.30 -7.08
CA ASP A 247 13.51 23.67 -7.83
C ASP A 247 13.05 22.78 -9.00
N LEU A 248 11.74 22.73 -9.28
CA LEU A 248 11.17 21.88 -10.31
C LEU A 248 11.35 22.49 -11.71
N SER A 249 12.37 22.04 -12.44
CA SER A 249 12.55 22.41 -13.85
C SER A 249 11.38 21.93 -14.75
N ASP A 250 11.12 22.64 -15.84
CA ASP A 250 10.08 22.27 -16.83
C ASP A 250 10.24 20.83 -17.33
N ARG A 251 11.47 20.46 -17.69
CA ARG A 251 11.78 19.12 -18.19
C ARG A 251 11.49 18.04 -17.14
N ALA A 252 11.80 18.31 -15.87
CA ALA A 252 11.50 17.39 -14.78
C ALA A 252 9.98 17.25 -14.59
N PHE A 253 9.24 18.36 -14.57
CA PHE A 253 7.78 18.34 -14.47
C PHE A 253 7.15 17.48 -15.58
N PHE A 254 7.52 17.69 -16.85
CA PHE A 254 6.92 16.91 -17.94
C PHE A 254 7.24 15.42 -17.85
N LYS A 255 8.46 15.05 -17.43
CA LYS A 255 8.80 13.65 -17.18
C LYS A 255 7.98 13.04 -16.05
N ILE A 256 7.75 13.78 -14.97
CA ILE A 256 6.95 13.33 -13.83
C ILE A 256 5.47 13.25 -14.21
N TRP A 257 4.97 14.19 -15.01
CA TRP A 257 3.61 14.18 -15.54
C TRP A 257 3.31 12.89 -16.32
N ASP A 258 4.22 12.47 -17.20
CA ASP A 258 4.02 11.26 -17.99
C ASP A 258 4.06 10.01 -17.09
N ARG A 259 4.92 9.99 -16.06
CA ARG A 259 4.91 8.93 -15.03
C ARG A 259 3.59 8.92 -14.24
N ALA A 260 3.07 10.08 -13.86
CA ALA A 260 1.81 10.21 -13.13
C ALA A 260 0.62 9.69 -13.96
N ILE A 261 0.61 9.90 -15.28
CA ILE A 261 -0.39 9.33 -16.18
C ILE A 261 -0.34 7.80 -16.14
N SER A 262 0.86 7.22 -16.27
CA SER A 262 1.04 5.77 -16.22
C SER A 262 0.62 5.18 -14.86
N GLN A 263 0.92 5.85 -13.75
CA GLN A 263 0.56 5.39 -12.41
C GLN A 263 -0.92 5.56 -12.08
N SER A 264 -1.55 6.62 -12.57
CA SER A 264 -2.98 6.88 -12.34
C SER A 264 -3.90 6.10 -13.28
N GLY A 265 -3.37 5.56 -14.38
CA GLY A 265 -4.16 4.86 -15.40
C GLY A 265 -5.00 5.80 -16.29
N VAL A 266 -4.86 7.12 -16.17
CA VAL A 266 -5.67 8.10 -16.90
C VAL A 266 -5.01 8.50 -18.23
N GLU A 267 -4.90 7.56 -19.16
CA GLU A 267 -4.18 7.74 -20.44
C GLU A 267 -4.63 8.94 -21.28
N THR A 268 -5.88 9.39 -21.10
CA THR A 268 -6.47 10.53 -21.83
C THR A 268 -5.72 11.84 -21.61
N TYR A 269 -4.95 11.95 -20.51
CA TYR A 269 -4.12 13.10 -20.17
C TYR A 269 -2.86 13.23 -21.05
N GLY A 270 -2.38 12.13 -21.63
CA GLY A 270 -1.18 12.10 -22.48
C GLY A 270 -1.43 12.49 -23.94
N ARG A 271 -2.68 12.44 -24.41
CA ARG A 271 -3.00 12.71 -25.83
C ARG A 271 -2.81 14.19 -26.15
N PRO A 272 -2.22 14.61 -27.28
CA PRO A 272 -2.26 16.03 -27.67
C PRO A 272 -3.72 16.50 -27.80
N GLY A 273 -4.04 17.68 -27.29
CA GLY A 273 -5.40 18.23 -27.40
C GLY A 273 -5.82 18.34 -28.86
N ARG A 274 -7.08 18.01 -29.18
CA ARG A 274 -7.61 18.17 -30.54
C ARG A 274 -7.41 19.64 -30.95
N PRO A 275 -6.75 19.94 -32.09
CA PRO A 275 -6.57 21.32 -32.54
C PRO A 275 -7.93 22.01 -32.58
N LYS A 276 -8.08 23.12 -31.85
CA LYS A 276 -9.29 23.95 -31.98
C LYS A 276 -9.33 24.45 -33.41
N LYS A 277 -10.37 24.05 -34.15
CA LYS A 277 -10.63 24.55 -35.50
C LYS A 277 -10.81 26.06 -35.36
N ILE A 278 -9.81 26.83 -35.77
CA ILE A 278 -9.91 28.30 -35.83
C ILE A 278 -10.97 28.56 -36.89
N ILE A 279 -12.18 28.92 -36.45
CA ILE A 279 -13.21 29.41 -37.36
C ILE A 279 -12.71 30.79 -37.76
N ALA A 280 -12.08 30.87 -38.93
CA ALA A 280 -11.77 32.14 -39.56
C ALA A 280 -13.10 32.85 -39.84
N THR A 281 -13.45 33.81 -39.00
CA THR A 281 -14.50 34.79 -39.29
C THR A 281 -13.99 35.67 -40.43
N SER A 282 -14.34 35.32 -41.66
CA SER A 282 -14.19 36.17 -42.83
C SER A 282 -15.07 37.40 -42.65
N SER A 283 -14.43 38.57 -42.63
CA SER A 283 -15.06 39.89 -42.72
C SER A 283 -15.41 40.22 -44.17
#